data_AF-A0A929C2B6-F1
#
_entry.id   AF-A0A929C2B6-F1
#
_cell.length_a   1.000
_cell.length_b   1.000
_cell.length_c   1.000
_cell.angle_alpha   90.00
_cell.angle_beta   90.00
_cell.angle_gamma   90.00
#
_symmetry.space_group_name_H-M   'P 1'
#
loop_
_entity.id
_entity.type
_entity.pdbx_description
1 polymer ?
#
loop_
_entity_poly.entity_id
_entity_poly.type
_entity_poly.pdbx_seq_one_letter_code
_entity_poly.pdbx_strand_id
1 'polypeptide(L)'
;MSKLFSQTLRDRPSEAEIASHELLLRAGFIRQLAAGIFTYMPFAKRSLTKIENIMREEMNAIGGQEISMPVVHPADIWKKTNRWYQIGSEMGRFKDKAGRDMVLAMTHEEVVADLVAKQIHSYRQLPMLIYHIQTKWRDDPRPRAGLIRVREFTMKDSYSLDADMEGLDRQYRAHYQAYFNIFHRCGVPVLAVKSDVGMMGGSLAHEFMYLTPVGEDTLLICADCGYAANRHIARFQKPKPDQEELLPVEKIETPEMTTIEELADFLGVPKSRTAKAVFMIATIPEGTEEHDKFVFAIVRGDMNLNEIKLANTVKAKELRPATDEEIRAVGAVPGYASPIAVKDTLVVVDDLIPDSPNLVAGANEEGYHLKNVNIGRDFEADVIADITLAEDGFACPQCGAKIHTSRGIEVGNIFKLGTRYSKDTDSTFLDQDGETQYVIMGSYGIGSGRLLASAAEEYNDENGLILPITI
;
A
#
# COMPACT_ATOMS: atom_id res chain seq x y z
N MET A 1 -0.86 1.39 43.87
CA MET A 1 -0.28 0.32 43.03
C MET A 1 -0.64 -1.10 43.50
N SER A 2 -0.78 -1.40 44.79
CA SER A 2 -0.98 -2.78 45.30
C SER A 2 -2.26 -3.53 44.84
N LYS A 3 -3.24 -2.84 44.26
CA LYS A 3 -4.46 -3.45 43.68
C LYS A 3 -4.44 -3.48 42.15
N LEU A 4 -3.36 -3.02 41.52
CA LEU A 4 -3.24 -2.98 40.06
C LEU A 4 -2.97 -4.40 39.54
N PHE A 5 -3.78 -4.85 38.58
CA PHE A 5 -3.53 -6.08 37.85
C PHE A 5 -2.50 -5.84 36.72
N SER A 6 -1.25 -5.57 37.09
CA SER A 6 -0.12 -5.45 36.18
C SER A 6 1.19 -5.61 36.95
N GLN A 7 2.24 -6.04 36.27
CA GLN A 7 3.58 -6.18 36.83
C GLN A 7 4.61 -5.59 35.85
N THR A 8 5.62 -4.93 36.39
CA THR A 8 6.77 -4.47 35.60
C THR A 8 7.77 -5.60 35.40
N LEU A 9 8.50 -5.60 34.30
CA LEU A 9 9.61 -6.53 34.06
C LEU A 9 10.94 -5.82 34.34
N ARG A 10 11.83 -6.51 35.07
CA ARG A 10 13.17 -6.00 35.35
C ARG A 10 14.07 -6.11 34.13
N ASP A 11 14.03 -7.27 33.48
CA ASP A 11 14.90 -7.60 32.36
C ASP A 11 14.25 -7.24 31.03
N ARG A 12 15.09 -6.97 30.03
CA ARG A 12 14.67 -6.69 28.65
C ARG A 12 14.12 -7.98 28.01
N PRO A 13 12.88 -7.99 27.50
CA PRO A 13 12.35 -9.13 26.76
C PRO A 13 13.17 -9.39 25.48
N SER A 14 13.58 -10.65 25.26
CA SER A 14 14.43 -11.01 24.11
C SER A 14 13.72 -10.85 22.75
N GLU A 15 12.40 -10.88 22.74
CA GLU A 15 11.56 -10.71 21.53
C GLU A 15 11.35 -9.22 21.12
N ALA A 16 11.84 -8.26 21.92
CA ALA A 16 11.61 -6.84 21.67
C ALA A 16 12.73 -6.20 20.84
N GLU A 17 12.45 -6.01 19.54
CA GLU A 17 13.40 -5.40 18.59
C GLU A 17 13.48 -3.87 18.68
N ILE A 18 12.39 -3.21 19.10
CA ILE A 18 12.28 -1.74 19.13
C ILE A 18 11.93 -1.22 20.54
N ALA A 19 12.25 0.05 20.78
CA ALA A 19 12.11 0.69 22.09
C ALA A 19 10.66 0.70 22.59
N SER A 20 9.70 1.13 21.76
CA SER A 20 8.28 1.14 22.14
C SER A 20 7.77 -0.24 22.56
N HIS A 21 8.10 -1.30 21.81
CA HIS A 21 7.69 -2.66 22.15
C HIS A 21 8.30 -3.11 23.49
N GLU A 22 9.61 -2.90 23.66
CA GLU A 22 10.32 -3.24 24.89
C GLU A 22 9.67 -2.54 26.09
N LEU A 23 9.50 -1.22 26.00
CA LEU A 23 9.06 -0.40 27.11
C LEU A 23 7.60 -0.65 27.45
N LEU A 24 6.73 -0.88 26.47
CA LEU A 24 5.33 -1.27 26.72
C LEU A 24 5.23 -2.63 27.43
N LEU A 25 6.11 -3.59 27.13
CA LEU A 25 6.19 -4.85 27.86
C LEU A 25 6.72 -4.63 29.29
N ARG A 26 7.86 -3.94 29.43
CA ARG A 26 8.54 -3.70 30.73
C ARG A 26 7.69 -2.87 31.69
N ALA A 27 6.99 -1.86 31.20
CA ALA A 27 6.08 -1.03 32.00
C ALA A 27 4.75 -1.73 32.34
N GLY A 28 4.51 -2.94 31.83
CA GLY A 28 3.29 -3.69 32.10
C GLY A 28 2.06 -3.12 31.40
N PHE A 29 2.24 -2.51 30.22
CA PHE A 29 1.14 -2.02 29.38
C PHE A 29 0.53 -3.15 28.56
N ILE A 30 1.36 -4.03 28.02
CA ILE A 30 0.91 -5.13 27.16
C ILE A 30 1.50 -6.47 27.58
N ARG A 31 0.80 -7.55 27.21
CA ARG A 31 1.29 -8.93 27.29
C ARG A 31 0.96 -9.66 26.02
N GLN A 32 1.94 -10.38 25.48
CA GLN A 32 1.73 -11.16 24.27
C GLN A 32 0.97 -12.45 24.61
N LEU A 33 -0.13 -12.70 23.89
CA LEU A 33 -0.88 -13.94 23.97
C LEU A 33 -0.45 -14.92 22.87
N ALA A 34 -0.16 -14.39 21.68
CA ALA A 34 0.42 -15.11 20.55
C ALA A 34 1.15 -14.13 19.62
N ALA A 35 1.82 -14.63 18.56
CA ALA A 35 2.48 -13.78 17.57
C ALA A 35 1.52 -12.70 17.03
N GLY A 36 1.82 -11.41 17.25
CA GLY A 36 0.96 -10.31 16.84
C GLY A 36 -0.40 -10.22 17.53
N ILE A 37 -0.60 -10.84 18.69
CA ILE A 37 -1.86 -10.79 19.44
C ILE A 37 -1.53 -10.43 20.89
N PHE A 38 -2.05 -9.28 21.34
CA PHE A 38 -1.67 -8.68 22.63
C PHE A 38 -2.89 -8.46 23.53
N THR A 39 -2.70 -8.74 24.81
CA THR A 39 -3.61 -8.31 25.87
C THR A 39 -3.22 -6.91 26.33
N TYR A 40 -4.16 -5.98 26.32
CA TYR A 40 -3.99 -4.64 26.88
C TYR A 40 -4.23 -4.65 28.38
N MET A 41 -3.17 -4.47 29.15
CA MET A 41 -3.21 -4.38 30.61
C MET A 41 -3.82 -3.03 31.05
N PRO A 42 -4.13 -2.81 32.35
CA PRO A 42 -4.88 -1.63 32.79
C PRO A 42 -4.30 -0.28 32.35
N PHE A 43 -2.97 -0.13 32.29
CA PHE A 43 -2.35 1.13 31.80
C PHE A 43 -2.51 1.33 30.30
N ALA A 44 -2.31 0.28 29.48
CA ALA A 44 -2.60 0.37 28.05
C ALA A 44 -4.08 0.66 27.83
N LYS A 45 -4.99 -0.02 28.54
CA LYS A 45 -6.43 0.22 28.35
C LYS A 45 -6.83 1.66 28.68
N ARG A 46 -6.27 2.24 29.76
CA ARG A 46 -6.48 3.67 30.08
C ARG A 46 -6.00 4.59 28.96
N SER A 47 -4.82 4.29 28.40
CA SER A 47 -4.21 5.12 27.36
C SER A 47 -4.96 5.02 26.04
N LEU A 48 -5.30 3.79 25.64
CA LEU A 48 -6.15 3.52 24.48
C LEU A 48 -7.51 4.20 24.61
N THR A 49 -8.16 4.16 25.78
CA THR A 49 -9.43 4.86 25.98
C THR A 49 -9.30 6.38 25.81
N LYS A 50 -8.21 7.00 26.27
CA LYS A 50 -7.96 8.43 26.02
C LYS A 50 -7.77 8.73 24.53
N ILE A 51 -6.96 7.93 23.85
CA ILE A 51 -6.74 8.02 22.40
C ILE A 51 -8.08 7.88 21.63
N GLU A 52 -8.85 6.85 21.96
CA GLU A 52 -10.16 6.60 21.35
C GLU A 52 -11.13 7.75 21.61
N ASN A 53 -11.10 8.38 22.79
CA ASN A 53 -11.94 9.56 23.07
C ASN A 53 -11.52 10.79 22.26
N ILE A 54 -10.22 11.02 22.05
CA ILE A 54 -9.73 12.06 21.13
C ILE A 54 -10.27 11.80 19.72
N MET A 55 -10.20 10.56 19.24
CA MET A 55 -10.76 10.18 17.94
C MET A 55 -12.25 10.48 17.86
N ARG A 56 -13.04 10.13 18.90
CA ARG A 56 -14.48 10.42 18.94
C ARG A 56 -14.77 11.91 18.87
N GLU A 57 -14.07 12.71 19.67
CA GLU A 57 -14.29 14.16 19.70
C GLU A 57 -14.04 14.80 18.33
N GLU A 58 -12.94 14.46 17.65
CA GLU A 58 -12.61 15.02 16.34
C GLU A 58 -13.53 14.49 15.22
N MET A 59 -13.98 13.23 15.30
CA MET A 59 -14.98 12.69 14.35
C MET A 59 -16.35 13.32 14.55
N ASN A 60 -16.79 13.50 15.80
CA ASN A 60 -18.06 14.15 16.12
C ASN A 60 -18.05 15.64 15.70
N ALA A 61 -16.90 16.31 15.81
CA ALA A 61 -16.74 17.70 15.38
C ALA A 61 -16.98 17.91 13.87
N ILE A 62 -16.76 16.88 13.04
CA ILE A 62 -17.04 16.89 11.60
C ILE A 62 -18.40 16.24 11.25
N GLY A 63 -19.26 16.02 12.25
CA GLY A 63 -20.61 15.47 12.06
C GLY A 63 -20.68 13.94 12.02
N GLY A 64 -19.63 13.25 12.46
CA GLY A 64 -19.61 11.80 12.53
C GLY A 64 -20.54 11.23 13.58
N GLN A 65 -21.15 10.09 13.26
CA GLN A 65 -22.03 9.35 14.15
C GLN A 65 -21.41 7.99 14.49
N GLU A 66 -21.14 7.75 15.77
CA GLU A 66 -20.58 6.47 16.22
C GLU A 66 -21.64 5.37 16.17
N ILE A 67 -21.33 4.30 15.45
CA ILE A 67 -22.09 3.05 15.41
C ILE A 67 -21.19 1.89 15.85
N SER A 68 -21.75 0.68 15.97
CA SER A 68 -20.98 -0.52 16.22
C SER A 68 -21.36 -1.61 15.23
N MET A 69 -20.38 -2.03 14.42
CA MET A 69 -20.55 -3.06 13.39
C MET A 69 -19.94 -4.39 13.85
N PRO A 70 -20.53 -5.55 13.47
CA PRO A 70 -20.03 -6.86 13.89
C PRO A 70 -18.59 -7.14 13.47
N VAL A 71 -17.88 -8.00 14.21
CA VAL A 71 -16.54 -8.52 13.80
C VAL A 71 -16.67 -9.72 12.86
N VAL A 72 -17.75 -10.48 12.97
CA VAL A 72 -18.00 -11.66 12.14
C VAL A 72 -18.94 -11.28 11.01
N HIS A 73 -18.47 -11.42 9.76
CA HIS A 73 -19.23 -11.11 8.56
C HIS A 73 -19.61 -12.41 7.82
N PRO A 74 -20.82 -12.53 7.26
CA PRO A 74 -21.11 -13.56 6.27
C PRO A 74 -20.24 -13.33 5.03
N ALA A 75 -19.72 -14.39 4.42
CA ALA A 75 -18.89 -14.24 3.21
C ALA A 75 -19.62 -13.61 2.03
N ASP A 76 -20.96 -13.71 1.98
CA ASP A 76 -21.77 -13.26 0.83
C ASP A 76 -21.60 -11.77 0.53
N ILE A 77 -21.46 -10.90 1.55
CA ILE A 77 -21.23 -9.46 1.31
C ILE A 77 -19.84 -9.18 0.71
N TRP A 78 -18.84 -10.02 1.02
CA TRP A 78 -17.48 -9.93 0.46
C TRP A 78 -17.38 -10.55 -0.92
N LYS A 79 -18.20 -11.56 -1.22
CA LYS A 79 -18.32 -12.15 -2.55
C LYS A 79 -18.92 -11.14 -3.54
N LYS A 80 -19.90 -10.33 -3.11
CA LYS A 80 -20.48 -9.26 -3.93
C LYS A 80 -19.45 -8.22 -4.40
N THR A 81 -18.54 -7.80 -3.53
CA THR A 81 -17.47 -6.83 -3.86
C THR A 81 -16.23 -7.49 -4.50
N ASN A 82 -16.32 -8.78 -4.80
CA ASN A 82 -15.24 -9.65 -5.27
C ASN A 82 -14.01 -9.75 -4.32
N ARG A 83 -13.98 -9.01 -3.21
CA ARG A 83 -12.84 -8.98 -2.27
C ARG A 83 -12.65 -10.29 -1.52
N TRP A 84 -13.69 -11.11 -1.42
CA TRP A 84 -13.56 -12.49 -0.95
C TRP A 84 -12.55 -13.30 -1.78
N TYR A 85 -12.48 -13.07 -3.09
CA TYR A 85 -11.59 -13.80 -4.01
C TYR A 85 -10.26 -13.05 -4.20
N GLN A 86 -10.30 -11.72 -4.22
CA GLN A 86 -9.10 -10.89 -4.44
C GLN A 86 -8.12 -10.86 -3.25
N ILE A 87 -8.61 -10.98 -2.02
CA ILE A 87 -7.72 -10.94 -0.85
C ILE A 87 -7.15 -12.33 -0.60
N GLY A 88 -5.84 -12.44 -0.43
CA GLY A 88 -5.16 -13.71 -0.22
C GLY A 88 -5.34 -14.30 1.18
N SER A 89 -4.27 -14.91 1.70
CA SER A 89 -4.21 -15.56 3.01
C SER A 89 -4.43 -14.62 4.19
N GLU A 90 -4.26 -13.31 4.00
CA GLU A 90 -4.45 -12.30 5.06
C GLU A 90 -5.90 -12.23 5.59
N MET A 91 -6.89 -12.66 4.80
CA MET A 91 -8.29 -12.67 5.23
C MET A 91 -8.58 -13.90 6.09
N GLY A 92 -8.98 -13.66 7.34
CA GLY A 92 -9.40 -14.70 8.28
C GLY A 92 -10.74 -15.33 7.89
N ARG A 93 -10.70 -16.43 7.16
CA ARG A 93 -11.87 -17.20 6.72
C ARG A 93 -12.13 -18.38 7.65
N PHE A 94 -13.40 -18.62 7.98
CA PHE A 94 -13.81 -19.80 8.74
C PHE A 94 -15.22 -20.25 8.35
N LYS A 95 -15.64 -21.42 8.85
CA LYS A 95 -17.01 -21.91 8.69
C LYS A 95 -17.73 -21.95 10.02
N ASP A 96 -19.00 -21.55 10.03
CA ASP A 96 -19.84 -21.71 11.21
C ASP A 96 -20.30 -23.17 11.38
N LYS A 97 -21.06 -23.45 12.46
CA LYS A 97 -21.58 -24.80 12.75
C LYS A 97 -22.49 -25.36 11.64
N ALA A 98 -23.11 -24.50 10.84
CA ALA A 98 -23.96 -24.88 9.71
C ALA A 98 -23.16 -25.01 8.40
N GLY A 99 -21.84 -24.83 8.43
CA GLY A 99 -20.97 -24.92 7.25
C GLY A 99 -20.94 -23.67 6.38
N ARG A 100 -21.56 -22.56 6.82
CA ARG A 100 -21.59 -21.28 6.10
C ARG A 100 -20.24 -20.58 6.20
N ASP A 101 -19.79 -20.01 5.09
CA ASP A 101 -18.54 -19.25 5.02
C ASP A 101 -18.68 -17.92 5.77
N MET A 102 -17.71 -17.64 6.63
CA MET A 102 -17.63 -16.45 7.47
C MET A 102 -16.24 -15.82 7.34
N VAL A 103 -16.18 -14.52 7.62
CA VAL A 103 -14.96 -13.71 7.64
C VAL A 103 -14.83 -13.02 9.00
N LEU A 104 -13.62 -13.03 9.56
CA LEU A 104 -13.24 -12.09 10.61
C LEU A 104 -12.89 -10.75 9.96
N ALA A 105 -13.56 -9.69 10.40
CA ALA A 105 -13.50 -8.38 9.78
C ALA A 105 -12.09 -7.83 9.75
N MET A 106 -11.53 -7.67 8.56
CA MET A 106 -10.29 -6.92 8.34
C MET A 106 -10.52 -5.43 8.11
N THR A 107 -11.75 -5.08 7.70
CA THR A 107 -12.33 -3.76 7.47
C THR A 107 -13.85 -3.90 7.29
N HIS A 108 -14.59 -2.80 7.04
CA HIS A 108 -16.06 -2.76 7.04
C HIS A 108 -16.71 -2.10 5.82
N GLU A 109 -16.00 -1.86 4.70
CA GLU A 109 -16.62 -1.25 3.49
C GLU A 109 -17.85 -2.03 3.01
N GLU A 110 -17.78 -3.37 2.97
CA GLU A 110 -18.88 -4.25 2.55
C GLU A 110 -20.10 -4.12 3.47
N VAL A 111 -19.87 -4.01 4.77
CA VAL A 111 -20.94 -3.88 5.77
C VAL A 111 -21.60 -2.53 5.63
N VAL A 112 -20.81 -1.46 5.44
CA VAL A 112 -21.34 -0.13 5.23
C VAL A 112 -22.13 -0.06 3.93
N ALA A 113 -21.61 -0.59 2.83
CA ALA A 113 -22.33 -0.62 1.57
C ALA A 113 -23.66 -1.40 1.69
N ASP A 114 -23.67 -2.57 2.34
CA ASP A 114 -24.91 -3.31 2.63
C ASP A 114 -25.90 -2.52 3.50
N LEU A 115 -25.43 -1.74 4.48
CA LEU A 115 -26.27 -0.85 5.28
C LEU A 115 -26.82 0.32 4.46
N VAL A 116 -25.99 0.93 3.61
CA VAL A 116 -26.37 2.05 2.73
C VAL A 116 -27.51 1.63 1.82
N ALA A 117 -27.37 0.49 1.12
CA ALA A 117 -28.40 -0.04 0.24
C ALA A 117 -29.77 -0.23 0.94
N LYS A 118 -29.78 -0.45 2.26
CA LYS A 118 -30.98 -0.69 3.06
C LYS A 118 -31.55 0.57 3.70
N GLN A 119 -30.76 1.63 3.86
CA GLN A 119 -31.12 2.79 4.68
C GLN A 119 -31.20 4.10 3.89
N ILE A 120 -30.49 4.21 2.77
CA ILE A 120 -30.43 5.43 1.96
C ILE A 120 -31.18 5.20 0.66
N HIS A 121 -32.18 6.04 0.40
CA HIS A 121 -33.02 5.97 -0.80
C HIS A 121 -33.22 7.33 -1.49
N SER A 122 -32.84 8.44 -0.85
CA SER A 122 -33.01 9.79 -1.39
C SER A 122 -31.80 10.67 -1.10
N TYR A 123 -31.48 11.58 -2.02
CA TYR A 123 -30.44 12.59 -1.84
C TYR A 123 -30.62 13.44 -0.58
N ARG A 124 -31.85 13.58 -0.07
CA ARG A 124 -32.15 14.35 1.15
C ARG A 124 -31.54 13.74 2.41
N GLN A 125 -31.14 12.47 2.35
CA GLN A 125 -30.45 11.78 3.43
C GLN A 125 -28.93 11.97 3.35
N LEU A 126 -28.39 12.61 2.29
CA LEU A 126 -26.96 12.77 2.08
C LEU A 126 -26.56 14.25 2.27
N PRO A 127 -25.34 14.54 2.76
CA PRO A 127 -24.30 13.59 3.13
C PRO A 127 -24.49 12.97 4.51
N MET A 128 -23.90 11.79 4.74
CA MET A 128 -23.82 11.12 6.05
C MET A 128 -22.38 10.76 6.37
N LEU A 129 -22.03 10.79 7.66
CA LEU A 129 -20.74 10.33 8.16
C LEU A 129 -20.97 9.41 9.35
N ILE A 130 -20.57 8.15 9.20
CA ILE A 130 -20.63 7.13 10.25
C ILE A 130 -19.22 6.65 10.58
N TYR A 131 -18.99 6.25 11.83
CA TYR A 131 -17.73 5.66 12.23
C TYR A 131 -17.91 4.64 13.35
N HIS A 132 -16.90 3.83 13.58
CA HIS A 132 -16.83 2.98 14.76
C HIS A 132 -15.39 2.83 15.25
N ILE A 133 -15.21 2.33 16.47
CA ILE A 133 -13.92 1.93 17.02
C ILE A 133 -14.03 0.47 17.40
N GLN A 134 -13.40 -0.41 16.61
CA GLN A 134 -13.72 -1.84 16.66
C GLN A 134 -12.52 -2.72 16.27
N THR A 135 -12.51 -3.96 16.80
CA THR A 135 -11.44 -4.93 16.61
C THR A 135 -11.43 -5.55 15.21
N LYS A 136 -10.27 -5.48 14.57
CA LYS A 136 -9.96 -6.03 13.26
C LYS A 136 -9.05 -7.23 13.36
N TRP A 137 -9.15 -8.09 12.35
CA TRP A 137 -8.27 -9.22 12.12
C TRP A 137 -7.62 -9.12 10.74
N ARG A 138 -6.29 -9.21 10.69
CA ARG A 138 -5.50 -9.40 9.46
C ARG A 138 -4.45 -10.45 9.76
N ASP A 139 -4.43 -11.57 9.03
CA ASP A 139 -3.45 -12.63 9.28
C ASP A 139 -2.10 -12.27 8.65
N ASP A 140 -1.46 -11.25 9.23
CA ASP A 140 -0.15 -10.81 8.82
C ASP A 140 0.87 -11.96 8.98
N PRO A 141 1.61 -12.31 7.93
CA PRO A 141 2.54 -13.45 7.98
C PRO A 141 3.75 -13.19 8.88
N ARG A 142 4.05 -11.92 9.20
CA ARG A 142 5.24 -11.51 9.95
C ARG A 142 4.90 -10.35 10.91
N PRO A 143 4.06 -10.59 11.95
CA PRO A 143 3.81 -9.58 12.97
C PRO A 143 5.10 -9.27 13.72
N ARG A 144 5.42 -7.99 13.86
CA ARG A 144 6.69 -7.51 14.43
C ARG A 144 6.49 -6.14 15.07
N ALA A 145 7.52 -5.68 15.79
CA ALA A 145 7.52 -4.32 16.36
C ALA A 145 6.36 -4.04 17.34
N GLY A 146 5.98 -5.04 18.14
CA GLY A 146 4.94 -4.87 19.17
C GLY A 146 3.58 -4.53 18.59
N LEU A 147 3.00 -3.39 18.99
CA LEU A 147 1.67 -2.95 18.52
C LEU A 147 1.70 -2.24 17.15
N ILE A 148 2.87 -2.10 16.52
CA ILE A 148 2.97 -1.45 15.20
C ILE A 148 2.39 -2.36 14.11
N ARG A 149 2.78 -3.64 14.10
CA ARG A 149 2.33 -4.63 13.12
C ARG A 149 1.85 -5.91 13.79
N VAL A 150 0.54 -6.06 13.84
CA VAL A 150 -0.17 -7.09 14.63
C VAL A 150 -1.27 -7.75 13.79
N ARG A 151 -1.76 -8.89 14.26
CA ARG A 151 -2.85 -9.62 13.60
C ARG A 151 -4.23 -9.21 14.10
N GLU A 152 -4.34 -8.96 15.39
CA GLU A 152 -5.55 -8.44 16.02
C GLU A 152 -5.29 -7.03 16.55
N PHE A 153 -6.11 -6.06 16.15
CA PHE A 153 -5.96 -4.66 16.56
C PHE A 153 -7.28 -3.91 16.58
N THR A 154 -7.34 -2.85 17.36
CA THR A 154 -8.48 -1.92 17.34
C THR A 154 -8.22 -0.80 16.36
N MET A 155 -9.18 -0.57 15.48
CA MET A 155 -9.13 0.50 14.48
C MET A 155 -10.39 1.36 14.61
N LYS A 156 -10.19 2.68 14.59
CA LYS A 156 -11.26 3.58 14.22
C LYS A 156 -11.38 3.53 12.71
N ASP A 157 -12.55 3.22 12.19
CA ASP A 157 -12.88 3.34 10.76
C ASP A 157 -14.09 4.26 10.61
N SER A 158 -14.00 5.23 9.72
CA SER A 158 -15.11 6.11 9.36
C SER A 158 -15.39 6.01 7.86
N TYR A 159 -16.64 6.27 7.50
CA TYR A 159 -17.14 6.16 6.14
C TYR A 159 -18.03 7.36 5.84
N SER A 160 -17.66 8.14 4.82
CA SER A 160 -18.50 9.23 4.32
C SER A 160 -19.35 8.72 3.16
N LEU A 161 -20.59 9.20 3.12
CA LEU A 161 -21.60 8.82 2.15
C LEU A 161 -22.13 10.12 1.55
N ASP A 162 -21.87 10.31 0.26
CA ASP A 162 -22.05 11.58 -0.43
C ASP A 162 -22.90 11.37 -1.69
N ALA A 163 -23.66 12.41 -2.07
CA ALA A 163 -24.48 12.37 -3.28
C ALA A 163 -23.65 12.58 -4.57
N ASP A 164 -22.49 13.23 -4.44
CA ASP A 164 -21.63 13.60 -5.54
C ASP A 164 -20.15 13.62 -5.11
N MET A 165 -19.26 13.76 -6.09
CA MET A 165 -17.81 13.82 -5.85
C MET A 165 -17.38 15.07 -5.08
N GLU A 166 -18.14 16.16 -5.15
CA GLU A 166 -17.82 17.39 -4.41
C GLU A 166 -18.05 17.21 -2.90
N GLY A 167 -19.11 16.48 -2.52
CA GLY A 167 -19.38 16.03 -1.16
C GLY A 167 -18.24 15.19 -0.62
N LEU A 168 -17.81 14.18 -1.39
CA LEU A 168 -16.66 13.36 -1.03
C LEU A 168 -15.39 14.21 -0.86
N ASP A 169 -15.16 15.19 -1.73
CA ASP A 169 -14.02 16.09 -1.63
C ASP A 169 -14.06 16.97 -0.37
N ARG A 170 -15.24 17.45 0.03
CA ARG A 170 -15.43 18.18 1.29
C ARG A 170 -15.16 17.28 2.49
N GLN A 171 -15.72 16.07 2.50
CA GLN A 171 -15.51 15.09 3.57
C GLN A 171 -14.04 14.66 3.68
N TYR A 172 -13.38 14.45 2.54
CA TYR A 172 -11.97 14.08 2.49
C TYR A 172 -11.08 15.16 3.12
N ARG A 173 -11.32 16.44 2.79
CA ARG A 173 -10.59 17.57 3.41
C ARG A 173 -10.88 17.70 4.91
N ALA A 174 -12.13 17.49 5.33
CA ALA A 174 -12.51 17.53 6.74
C ALA A 174 -11.79 16.42 7.54
N HIS A 175 -11.77 15.19 7.01
CA HIS A 175 -11.03 14.08 7.61
C HIS A 175 -9.52 14.33 7.62
N TYR A 176 -8.97 14.89 6.54
CA TYR A 176 -7.54 15.21 6.46
C TYR A 176 -7.12 16.13 7.62
N GLN A 177 -7.88 17.20 7.87
CA GLN A 177 -7.61 18.11 8.99
C GLN A 177 -7.90 17.47 10.35
N ALA A 178 -9.01 16.74 10.49
CA ALA A 178 -9.35 16.06 11.74
C ALA A 178 -8.27 15.05 12.15
N TYR A 179 -7.63 14.37 11.20
CA TYR A 179 -6.56 13.43 11.47
C TYR A 179 -5.31 14.15 12.00
N PHE A 180 -4.92 15.28 11.38
CA PHE A 180 -3.86 16.12 11.95
C PHE A 180 -4.17 16.58 13.37
N ASN A 181 -5.41 16.96 13.67
CA ASN A 181 -5.82 17.31 15.03
C ASN A 181 -5.69 16.13 16.00
N ILE A 182 -6.17 14.93 15.62
CA ILE A 182 -6.05 13.71 16.43
C ILE A 182 -4.58 13.42 16.75
N PHE A 183 -3.73 13.38 15.74
CA PHE A 183 -2.30 13.07 15.93
C PHE A 183 -1.60 14.13 16.77
N HIS A 184 -1.87 15.41 16.52
CA HIS A 184 -1.36 16.51 17.33
C HIS A 184 -1.77 16.41 18.80
N ARG A 185 -3.05 16.11 19.07
CA ARG A 185 -3.57 15.93 20.44
C ARG A 185 -3.01 14.69 21.13
N CYS A 186 -2.68 13.64 20.37
CA CYS A 186 -1.96 12.47 20.86
C CYS A 186 -0.45 12.68 20.98
N GLY A 187 0.06 13.86 20.59
CA GLY A 187 1.48 14.22 20.63
C GLY A 187 2.34 13.59 19.54
N VAL A 188 1.76 12.91 18.54
CA VAL A 188 2.55 12.22 17.50
C VAL A 188 2.69 13.14 16.29
N PRO A 189 3.91 13.61 15.95
CA PRO A 189 4.12 14.41 14.75
C PRO A 189 3.94 13.53 13.51
N VAL A 190 3.16 13.99 12.54
CA VAL A 190 2.90 13.23 11.32
C VAL A 190 3.06 14.07 10.08
N LEU A 191 3.43 13.41 8.98
CA LEU A 191 3.43 13.95 7.63
C LEU A 191 2.41 13.17 6.80
N ALA A 192 1.51 13.87 6.12
CA ALA A 192 0.63 13.23 5.16
C ALA A 192 1.36 13.05 3.82
N VAL A 193 1.37 11.84 3.28
CA VAL A 193 2.00 11.49 2.02
C VAL A 193 0.98 10.86 1.09
N LYS A 194 1.12 11.08 -0.22
CA LYS A 194 0.30 10.34 -1.19
C LYS A 194 0.69 8.86 -1.16
N SER A 195 -0.29 7.98 -1.29
CA SER A 195 -0.10 6.54 -1.20
C SER A 195 -0.89 5.78 -2.27
N ASP A 196 -0.60 4.49 -2.39
CA ASP A 196 -1.36 3.59 -3.24
C ASP A 196 -2.77 3.37 -2.67
N VAL A 197 -3.76 3.23 -3.55
CA VAL A 197 -5.14 2.90 -3.13
C VAL A 197 -5.28 1.42 -2.78
N GLY A 198 -4.36 0.58 -3.23
CA GLY A 198 -4.22 -0.83 -2.88
C GLY A 198 -5.52 -1.63 -3.03
N MET A 199 -5.69 -2.57 -2.11
CA MET A 199 -6.88 -3.44 -2.08
C MET A 199 -8.19 -2.68 -1.82
N MET A 200 -8.12 -1.48 -1.23
CA MET A 200 -9.28 -0.62 -0.98
C MET A 200 -9.81 -0.04 -2.30
N GLY A 201 -8.90 0.20 -3.25
CA GLY A 201 -9.16 0.87 -4.52
C GLY A 201 -9.75 2.26 -4.35
N GLY A 202 -10.38 2.75 -5.41
CA GLY A 202 -10.78 4.15 -5.50
C GLY A 202 -9.76 4.97 -6.29
N SER A 203 -9.71 6.27 -6.02
CA SER A 203 -9.02 7.25 -6.89
C SER A 203 -7.88 8.02 -6.23
N LEU A 204 -7.88 8.10 -4.89
CA LEU A 204 -6.88 8.87 -4.15
C LEU A 204 -6.75 8.32 -2.73
N ALA A 205 -5.51 8.20 -2.26
CA ALA A 205 -5.19 7.87 -0.88
C ALA A 205 -4.12 8.82 -0.30
N HIS A 206 -4.21 9.08 1.00
CA HIS A 206 -3.14 9.71 1.78
C HIS A 206 -2.90 8.92 3.06
N GLU A 207 -1.65 8.51 3.24
CA GLU A 207 -1.14 7.93 4.49
C GLU A 207 -0.64 9.04 5.41
N PHE A 208 -0.90 8.91 6.70
CA PHE A 208 -0.36 9.76 7.75
C PHE A 208 0.81 9.03 8.41
N MET A 209 2.00 9.57 8.20
CA MET A 209 3.26 8.91 8.53
C MET A 209 3.91 9.59 9.73
N TYR A 210 4.13 8.84 10.80
CA TYR A 210 5.06 9.24 11.85
C TYR A 210 6.48 8.88 11.42
N LEU A 211 7.33 9.88 11.18
CA LEU A 211 8.68 9.68 10.66
C LEU A 211 9.59 9.14 11.76
N THR A 212 10.11 7.93 11.59
CA THR A 212 11.03 7.31 12.53
C THR A 212 11.87 6.23 11.84
N PRO A 213 13.16 6.05 12.20
CA PRO A 213 14.02 5.02 11.61
C PRO A 213 13.48 3.59 11.74
N VAL A 214 12.61 3.32 12.72
CA VAL A 214 12.01 1.98 12.92
C VAL A 214 10.83 1.70 11.99
N GLY A 215 10.30 2.73 11.31
CA GLY A 215 9.12 2.63 10.47
C GLY A 215 9.32 1.75 9.24
N GLU A 216 8.32 0.97 8.85
CA GLU A 216 8.45 -0.03 7.77
C GLU A 216 8.41 0.58 6.37
N ASP A 217 7.69 1.69 6.22
CA ASP A 217 7.51 2.37 4.94
C ASP A 217 8.70 3.25 4.61
N THR A 218 9.05 3.25 3.32
CA THR A 218 10.03 4.18 2.76
C THR A 218 9.29 5.29 2.03
N LEU A 219 9.60 6.53 2.39
CA LEU A 219 8.98 7.74 1.86
C LEU A 219 10.00 8.53 1.06
N LEU A 220 9.55 9.16 -0.02
CA LEU A 220 10.36 10.09 -0.81
C LEU A 220 9.82 11.50 -0.57
N ILE A 221 10.68 12.37 -0.04
CA ILE A 221 10.31 13.71 0.42
C ILE A 221 11.21 14.76 -0.24
N CYS A 222 10.63 15.81 -0.81
CA CYS A 222 11.35 16.98 -1.30
C CYS A 222 11.21 18.13 -0.31
N ALA A 223 12.34 18.60 0.24
CA ALA A 223 12.37 19.71 1.18
C ALA A 223 11.98 21.06 0.55
N ASP A 224 12.21 21.23 -0.76
CA ASP A 224 12.01 22.52 -1.43
C ASP A 224 10.54 22.83 -1.76
N CYS A 225 9.76 21.82 -2.18
CA CYS A 225 8.38 22.01 -2.62
C CYS A 225 7.34 21.22 -1.82
N GLY A 226 7.76 20.39 -0.86
CA GLY A 226 6.86 19.59 -0.02
C GLY A 226 6.28 18.34 -0.71
N TYR A 227 6.78 17.96 -1.89
CA TYR A 227 6.42 16.67 -2.49
C TYR A 227 6.74 15.54 -1.50
N ALA A 228 5.72 14.73 -1.15
CA ALA A 228 5.89 13.57 -0.28
C ALA A 228 5.00 12.43 -0.77
N ALA A 229 5.60 11.26 -0.99
CA ALA A 229 4.90 10.06 -1.45
C ALA A 229 5.52 8.80 -0.85
N ASN A 230 4.70 7.78 -0.64
CA ASN A 230 5.19 6.44 -0.36
C ASN A 230 5.97 5.92 -1.58
N ARG A 231 7.08 5.21 -1.36
CA ARG A 231 7.94 4.62 -2.41
C ARG A 231 7.14 3.80 -3.42
N HIS A 232 6.05 3.16 -3.00
CA HIS A 232 5.17 2.40 -3.87
C HIS A 232 4.59 3.22 -5.03
N ILE A 233 4.33 4.52 -4.84
CA ILE A 233 3.76 5.40 -5.89
C ILE A 233 4.63 6.62 -6.23
N ALA A 234 5.79 6.75 -5.59
CA ALA A 234 6.67 7.89 -5.77
C ALA A 234 7.12 8.02 -7.24
N ARG A 235 7.02 9.23 -7.78
CA ARG A 235 7.48 9.61 -9.11
C ARG A 235 8.73 10.47 -8.98
N PHE A 236 9.52 10.52 -10.04
CA PHE A 236 10.71 11.36 -10.13
C PHE A 236 10.91 11.81 -11.57
N GLN A 237 11.67 12.88 -11.78
CA GLN A 237 12.09 13.27 -13.12
C GLN A 237 13.23 12.35 -13.54
N LYS A 238 12.96 11.52 -14.54
CA LYS A 238 13.94 10.57 -15.07
C LYS A 238 15.06 11.32 -15.81
N PRO A 239 16.33 10.90 -15.67
CA PRO A 239 17.42 11.50 -16.43
C PRO A 239 17.20 11.26 -17.92
N LYS A 240 17.08 12.35 -18.68
CA LYS A 240 16.87 12.29 -20.12
C LYS A 240 18.06 11.57 -20.78
N PRO A 241 17.80 10.54 -21.61
CA PRO A 241 18.85 9.92 -22.42
C PRO A 241 19.34 10.91 -23.49
N ASP A 242 20.61 10.75 -23.87
CA ASP A 242 21.17 11.46 -25.02
C ASP A 242 20.47 11.00 -26.30
N GLN A 243 20.21 11.95 -27.20
CA GLN A 243 19.61 11.66 -28.49
C GLN A 243 20.71 11.25 -29.47
N GLU A 244 20.51 10.10 -30.13
CA GLU A 244 21.45 9.52 -31.07
C GLU A 244 20.72 9.03 -32.31
N GLU A 245 21.43 8.93 -33.44
CA GLU A 245 20.90 8.25 -34.61
C GLU A 245 20.72 6.75 -34.33
N LEU A 246 19.65 6.18 -34.86
CA LEU A 246 19.37 4.75 -34.71
C LEU A 246 20.40 3.95 -35.49
N LEU A 247 21.17 3.13 -34.78
CA LEU A 247 22.19 2.27 -35.39
C LEU A 247 21.59 0.89 -35.70
N PRO A 248 22.11 0.15 -36.71
CA PRO A 248 21.70 -1.23 -36.97
C PRO A 248 21.94 -2.13 -35.75
N VAL A 249 21.03 -3.09 -35.53
CA VAL A 249 21.20 -4.10 -34.48
C VAL A 249 22.45 -4.93 -34.76
N GLU A 250 23.27 -5.13 -33.74
CA GLU A 250 24.50 -5.94 -33.81
C GLU A 250 24.50 -6.98 -32.70
N LYS A 251 24.67 -8.25 -33.04
CA LYS A 251 24.82 -9.34 -32.06
C LYS A 251 26.28 -9.44 -31.63
N ILE A 252 26.51 -9.49 -30.32
CA ILE A 252 27.83 -9.52 -29.70
C ILE A 252 27.97 -10.67 -28.71
N GLU A 253 29.17 -11.24 -28.63
CA GLU A 253 29.53 -12.25 -27.64
C GLU A 253 29.80 -11.60 -26.28
N THR A 254 29.14 -12.11 -25.25
CA THR A 254 29.18 -11.65 -23.86
C THR A 254 29.11 -12.87 -22.92
N PRO A 255 30.08 -13.79 -22.97
CA PRO A 255 30.03 -15.02 -22.18
C PRO A 255 30.03 -14.69 -20.68
N GLU A 256 29.20 -15.41 -19.91
CA GLU A 256 29.08 -15.30 -18.44
C GLU A 256 28.60 -13.93 -17.92
N MET A 257 28.20 -13.00 -18.79
CA MET A 257 27.68 -11.68 -18.38
C MET A 257 26.17 -11.77 -18.14
N THR A 258 25.75 -12.05 -16.92
CA THR A 258 24.33 -12.30 -16.58
C THR A 258 23.66 -11.14 -15.85
N THR A 259 24.45 -10.18 -15.35
CA THR A 259 23.97 -8.98 -14.67
C THR A 259 24.21 -7.71 -15.49
N ILE A 260 23.43 -6.67 -15.20
CA ILE A 260 23.59 -5.36 -15.86
C ILE A 260 24.94 -4.73 -15.52
N GLU A 261 25.39 -4.89 -14.29
CA GLU A 261 26.71 -4.47 -13.81
C GLU A 261 27.83 -5.09 -14.67
N GLU A 262 27.87 -6.41 -14.77
CA GLU A 262 28.90 -7.14 -15.53
C GLU A 262 28.88 -6.77 -17.01
N LEU A 263 27.69 -6.68 -17.61
CA LEU A 263 27.52 -6.32 -19.01
C LEU A 263 28.01 -4.90 -19.31
N ALA A 264 27.64 -3.93 -18.45
CA ALA A 264 28.05 -2.54 -18.60
C ALA A 264 29.57 -2.39 -18.52
N ASP A 265 30.20 -3.04 -17.53
CA ASP A 265 31.65 -3.03 -17.33
C ASP A 265 32.38 -3.71 -18.49
N PHE A 266 31.90 -4.86 -18.96
CA PHE A 266 32.47 -5.59 -20.09
C PHE A 266 32.46 -4.78 -21.39
N LEU A 267 31.37 -4.06 -21.66
CA LEU A 267 31.22 -3.25 -22.87
C LEU A 267 31.79 -1.83 -22.75
N GLY A 268 32.18 -1.41 -21.54
CA GLY A 268 32.66 -0.05 -21.27
C GLY A 268 31.58 1.02 -21.50
N VAL A 269 30.31 0.70 -21.22
CA VAL A 269 29.17 1.61 -21.37
C VAL A 269 28.50 1.87 -20.02
N PRO A 270 27.87 3.04 -19.80
CA PRO A 270 27.10 3.24 -18.57
C PRO A 270 25.87 2.33 -18.53
N LYS A 271 25.41 1.96 -17.32
CA LYS A 271 24.18 1.16 -17.12
C LYS A 271 22.93 1.78 -17.78
N SER A 272 22.92 3.10 -17.99
CA SER A 272 21.85 3.79 -18.72
C SER A 272 21.76 3.41 -20.20
N ARG A 273 22.76 2.72 -20.75
CA ARG A 273 22.80 2.21 -22.13
C ARG A 273 22.38 0.74 -22.25
N THR A 274 21.95 0.12 -21.15
CA THR A 274 21.46 -1.26 -21.17
C THR A 274 19.96 -1.30 -20.84
N ALA A 275 19.28 -2.35 -21.29
CA ALA A 275 17.88 -2.65 -20.96
C ALA A 275 17.84 -3.84 -19.99
N LYS A 276 17.19 -3.66 -18.85
CA LYS A 276 17.01 -4.69 -17.83
C LYS A 276 15.66 -5.35 -18.01
N ALA A 277 15.67 -6.66 -18.28
CA ALA A 277 14.49 -7.50 -18.31
C ALA A 277 14.19 -8.03 -16.91
N VAL A 278 12.94 -7.90 -16.47
CA VAL A 278 12.44 -8.48 -15.21
C VAL A 278 11.19 -9.29 -15.53
N PHE A 279 11.15 -10.54 -15.06
CA PHE A 279 10.10 -11.49 -15.40
C PHE A 279 9.19 -11.74 -14.21
N MET A 280 7.91 -11.51 -14.38
CA MET A 280 6.91 -11.71 -13.34
C MET A 280 5.79 -12.59 -13.89
N ILE A 281 5.16 -13.38 -13.02
CA ILE A 281 3.85 -13.95 -13.28
C ILE A 281 2.83 -13.08 -12.56
N ALA A 282 1.88 -12.57 -13.34
CA ALA A 282 0.76 -11.79 -12.85
C ALA A 282 -0.49 -12.65 -12.83
N THR A 283 -1.06 -12.82 -11.64
CA THR A 283 -2.39 -13.41 -11.50
C THR A 283 -3.42 -12.30 -11.70
N ILE A 284 -4.07 -12.30 -12.86
CA ILE A 284 -5.04 -11.28 -13.25
C ILE A 284 -6.45 -11.84 -13.02
N PRO A 285 -7.29 -11.17 -12.20
CA PRO A 285 -8.66 -11.59 -11.99
C PRO A 285 -9.52 -11.16 -13.19
N GLU A 286 -10.21 -12.13 -13.81
CA GLU A 286 -11.20 -11.89 -14.86
C GLU A 286 -12.57 -12.42 -14.37
N GLY A 287 -13.30 -11.53 -13.67
CA GLY A 287 -14.53 -11.90 -12.97
C GLY A 287 -14.25 -12.78 -11.74
N THR A 288 -14.66 -14.04 -11.81
CA THR A 288 -14.43 -15.07 -10.78
C THR A 288 -13.28 -16.02 -11.11
N GLU A 289 -12.72 -15.93 -12.32
CA GLU A 289 -11.58 -16.73 -12.74
C GLU A 289 -10.28 -15.94 -12.56
N GLU A 290 -9.18 -16.66 -12.34
CA GLU A 290 -7.85 -16.10 -12.21
C GLU A 290 -6.97 -16.72 -13.29
N HIS A 291 -6.34 -15.86 -14.08
CA HIS A 291 -5.44 -16.28 -15.14
C HIS A 291 -4.04 -15.78 -14.84
N ASP A 292 -3.09 -16.70 -14.84
CA ASP A 292 -1.67 -16.36 -14.76
C ASP A 292 -1.18 -15.91 -16.13
N LYS A 293 -0.60 -14.72 -16.18
CA LYS A 293 0.01 -14.15 -17.37
C LYS A 293 1.48 -13.88 -17.13
N PHE A 294 2.33 -14.32 -18.04
CA PHE A 294 3.75 -13.99 -18.01
C PHE A 294 3.94 -12.53 -18.42
N VAL A 295 4.50 -11.73 -17.52
CA VAL A 295 4.80 -10.31 -17.72
C VAL A 295 6.30 -10.15 -17.93
N PHE A 296 6.65 -9.66 -19.12
CA PHE A 296 8.02 -9.28 -19.47
C PHE A 296 8.15 -7.77 -19.24
N ALA A 297 8.67 -7.38 -18.08
CA ALA A 297 8.87 -5.98 -17.72
C ALA A 297 10.26 -5.48 -18.15
N ILE A 298 10.34 -4.29 -18.75
CA ILE A 298 11.61 -3.70 -19.21
C ILE A 298 11.80 -2.32 -18.60
N VAL A 299 12.94 -2.15 -17.92
CA VAL A 299 13.40 -0.85 -17.39
C VAL A 299 14.81 -0.56 -17.90
N ARG A 300 15.24 0.70 -17.84
CA ARG A 300 16.64 1.04 -18.17
C ARG A 300 17.58 0.43 -17.12
N GLY A 301 18.78 0.03 -17.53
CA GLY A 301 19.69 -0.77 -16.70
C GLY A 301 20.11 -0.13 -15.37
N ASP A 302 20.16 1.20 -15.33
CA ASP A 302 20.43 2.03 -14.16
C ASP A 302 19.21 2.22 -13.24
N MET A 303 18.06 1.66 -13.58
CA MET A 303 16.81 1.77 -12.81
C MET A 303 16.33 0.41 -12.31
N ASN A 304 15.48 0.44 -11.30
CA ASN A 304 14.88 -0.74 -10.69
C ASN A 304 13.37 -0.77 -10.90
N LEU A 305 12.81 -1.97 -11.06
CA LEU A 305 11.38 -2.18 -11.19
C LEU A 305 10.67 -1.84 -9.88
N ASN A 306 9.53 -1.17 -9.99
CA ASN A 306 8.56 -1.03 -8.91
C ASN A 306 7.39 -1.99 -9.16
N GLU A 307 7.38 -3.09 -8.41
CA GLU A 307 6.38 -4.15 -8.54
C GLU A 307 4.95 -3.66 -8.30
N ILE A 308 4.72 -2.69 -7.40
CA ILE A 308 3.38 -2.15 -7.16
C ILE A 308 2.88 -1.36 -8.37
N LYS A 309 3.75 -0.52 -8.97
CA LYS A 309 3.40 0.18 -10.22
C LYS A 309 3.13 -0.81 -11.35
N LEU A 310 3.92 -1.87 -11.46
CA LEU A 310 3.70 -2.93 -12.46
C LEU A 310 2.35 -3.63 -12.21
N ALA A 311 2.07 -4.06 -10.97
CA ALA A 311 0.83 -4.74 -10.60
C ALA A 311 -0.39 -3.87 -10.93
N ASN A 312 -0.35 -2.59 -10.58
CA ASN A 312 -1.42 -1.63 -10.89
C ASN A 312 -1.59 -1.43 -12.40
N THR A 313 -0.49 -1.39 -13.15
CA THR A 313 -0.51 -1.22 -14.62
C THR A 313 -1.19 -2.40 -15.31
N VAL A 314 -0.88 -3.63 -14.89
CA VAL A 314 -1.46 -4.85 -15.47
C VAL A 314 -2.73 -5.32 -14.76
N LYS A 315 -3.18 -4.60 -13.73
CA LYS A 315 -4.30 -4.95 -12.84
C LYS A 315 -4.16 -6.33 -12.20
N ALA A 316 -2.94 -6.70 -11.82
CA ALA A 316 -2.66 -7.95 -11.13
C ALA A 316 -3.19 -7.92 -9.71
N LYS A 317 -3.78 -9.04 -9.28
CA LYS A 317 -4.09 -9.33 -7.88
C LYS A 317 -2.82 -9.67 -7.11
N GLU A 318 -1.95 -10.45 -7.75
CA GLU A 318 -0.68 -10.91 -7.19
C GLU A 318 0.40 -10.89 -8.26
N LEU A 319 1.61 -10.54 -7.87
CA LEU A 319 2.81 -10.68 -8.68
C LEU A 319 3.79 -11.59 -7.96
N ARG A 320 4.39 -12.53 -8.70
CA ARG A 320 5.54 -13.30 -8.23
C ARG A 320 6.64 -13.28 -9.30
N PRO A 321 7.92 -13.40 -8.92
CA PRO A 321 8.98 -13.67 -9.88
C PRO A 321 8.65 -14.93 -10.70
N ALA A 322 8.93 -14.88 -12.01
CA ALA A 322 8.85 -16.07 -12.85
C ALA A 322 10.02 -17.02 -12.54
N THR A 323 9.74 -18.31 -12.65
CA THR A 323 10.75 -19.37 -12.57
C THR A 323 11.54 -19.47 -13.88
N ASP A 324 12.75 -20.01 -13.83
CA ASP A 324 13.57 -20.23 -15.04
C ASP A 324 12.86 -21.08 -16.10
N GLU A 325 12.03 -22.06 -15.69
CA GLU A 325 11.26 -22.90 -16.60
C GLU A 325 10.21 -22.08 -17.36
N GLU A 326 9.48 -21.22 -16.66
CA GLU A 326 8.49 -20.31 -17.24
C GLU A 326 9.16 -19.30 -18.19
N ILE A 327 10.35 -18.79 -17.83
CA ILE A 327 11.11 -17.86 -18.69
C ILE A 327 11.56 -18.55 -19.98
N ARG A 328 12.06 -19.79 -19.91
CA ARG A 328 12.47 -20.55 -21.10
C ARG A 328 11.27 -20.94 -21.97
N ALA A 329 10.11 -21.20 -21.38
CA ALA A 329 8.90 -21.57 -22.11
C ALA A 329 8.43 -20.47 -23.09
N VAL A 330 8.66 -19.20 -22.75
CA VAL A 330 8.31 -18.05 -23.61
C VAL A 330 9.40 -17.72 -24.65
N GLY A 331 10.50 -18.47 -24.67
CA GLY A 331 11.63 -18.27 -25.57
C GLY A 331 12.68 -17.28 -25.08
N ALA A 332 12.63 -16.88 -23.81
CA ALA A 332 13.64 -16.02 -23.19
C ALA A 332 14.72 -16.83 -22.47
N VAL A 333 15.92 -16.25 -22.33
CA VAL A 333 17.05 -16.88 -21.62
C VAL A 333 17.42 -15.99 -20.43
N PRO A 334 17.29 -16.46 -19.17
CA PRO A 334 17.70 -15.69 -18.00
C PRO A 334 19.15 -15.18 -18.14
N GLY A 335 19.37 -13.90 -17.83
CA GLY A 335 20.67 -13.22 -18.02
C GLY A 335 20.97 -12.76 -19.45
N TYR A 336 20.25 -13.26 -20.46
CA TYR A 336 20.45 -12.93 -21.88
C TYR A 336 19.14 -12.63 -22.60
N ALA A 337 18.12 -12.13 -21.89
CA ALA A 337 16.80 -11.98 -22.48
C ALA A 337 16.51 -10.60 -23.08
N SER A 338 15.63 -10.59 -24.07
CA SER A 338 14.95 -9.41 -24.60
C SER A 338 13.53 -9.76 -25.03
N PRO A 339 12.67 -8.75 -25.25
CA PRO A 339 11.32 -8.95 -25.81
C PRO A 339 11.33 -9.36 -27.30
N ILE A 340 12.49 -9.55 -27.92
CA ILE A 340 12.57 -9.86 -29.35
C ILE A 340 12.21 -11.34 -29.56
N ALA A 341 11.16 -11.59 -30.33
CA ALA A 341 10.68 -12.93 -30.70
C ALA A 341 10.24 -13.84 -29.52
N VAL A 342 9.87 -13.25 -28.37
CA VAL A 342 9.20 -13.97 -27.28
C VAL A 342 7.72 -14.21 -27.60
N LYS A 343 7.12 -15.23 -27.00
CA LYS A 343 5.72 -15.66 -27.27
C LYS A 343 4.89 -15.69 -25.99
N ASP A 344 3.58 -15.51 -26.12
CA ASP A 344 2.61 -15.63 -25.02
C ASP A 344 2.95 -14.80 -23.78
N THR A 345 3.52 -13.61 -24.00
CA THR A 345 3.90 -12.66 -22.93
C THR A 345 3.09 -11.37 -23.02
N LEU A 346 2.99 -10.68 -21.89
CA LEU A 346 2.62 -9.26 -21.83
C LEU A 346 3.90 -8.44 -21.67
N VAL A 347 4.29 -7.72 -22.72
CA VAL A 347 5.48 -6.86 -22.70
C VAL A 347 5.10 -5.49 -22.14
N VAL A 348 5.61 -5.19 -20.95
CA VAL A 348 5.40 -3.90 -20.28
C VAL A 348 6.73 -3.16 -20.22
N VAL A 349 6.78 -1.95 -20.75
CA VAL A 349 8.02 -1.16 -20.74
C VAL A 349 7.84 0.11 -19.93
N ASP A 350 8.93 0.53 -19.30
CA ASP A 350 9.00 1.81 -18.64
C ASP A 350 8.87 2.97 -19.64
N ASP A 351 8.21 4.04 -19.24
CA ASP A 351 7.95 5.21 -20.08
C ASP A 351 9.22 5.95 -20.58
N LEU A 352 10.40 5.65 -20.02
CA LEU A 352 11.70 6.15 -20.50
C LEU A 352 12.30 5.33 -21.64
N ILE A 353 11.87 4.09 -21.84
CA ILE A 353 12.42 3.19 -22.87
C ILE A 353 12.19 3.74 -24.28
N PRO A 354 11.00 4.26 -24.65
CA PRO A 354 10.78 4.89 -25.96
C PRO A 354 11.74 6.04 -26.28
N ASP A 355 12.18 6.78 -25.27
CA ASP A 355 13.09 7.91 -25.44
C ASP A 355 14.57 7.49 -25.42
N SER A 356 14.88 6.23 -25.10
CA SER A 356 16.25 5.73 -24.88
C SER A 356 16.76 4.95 -26.11
N PRO A 357 17.49 5.60 -27.03
CA PRO A 357 17.94 4.93 -28.25
C PRO A 357 19.12 3.98 -27.98
N ASN A 358 19.21 2.98 -28.86
CA ASN A 358 20.37 2.10 -29.01
C ASN A 358 20.76 1.32 -27.74
N LEU A 359 19.77 0.80 -27.00
CA LEU A 359 20.03 0.05 -25.77
C LEU A 359 20.71 -1.30 -26.07
N VAL A 360 21.52 -1.78 -25.13
CA VAL A 360 22.01 -3.16 -25.11
C VAL A 360 21.00 -4.03 -24.37
N ALA A 361 20.47 -5.05 -25.04
CA ALA A 361 19.54 -6.02 -24.46
C ALA A 361 20.02 -7.45 -24.75
N GLY A 362 19.47 -8.45 -24.07
CA GLY A 362 19.85 -9.84 -24.30
C GLY A 362 19.45 -10.35 -25.69
N ALA A 363 20.16 -11.35 -26.23
CA ALA A 363 19.86 -11.90 -27.55
C ALA A 363 18.84 -13.06 -27.55
N ASN A 364 18.26 -13.41 -26.39
CA ASN A 364 17.54 -14.66 -26.13
C ASN A 364 18.39 -15.90 -26.47
N GLU A 365 19.71 -15.78 -26.33
CA GLU A 365 20.70 -16.83 -26.59
C GLU A 365 21.82 -16.70 -25.56
N GLU A 366 22.17 -17.82 -24.93
CA GLU A 366 23.16 -17.84 -23.86
C GLU A 366 24.53 -17.35 -24.37
N GLY A 367 25.13 -16.42 -23.63
CA GLY A 367 26.43 -15.83 -23.98
C GLY A 367 26.36 -14.73 -25.03
N TYR A 368 25.18 -14.27 -25.45
CA TYR A 368 25.05 -13.20 -26.44
C TYR A 368 24.08 -12.08 -26.02
N HIS A 369 24.46 -10.86 -26.38
CA HIS A 369 23.61 -9.68 -26.29
C HIS A 369 23.46 -9.02 -27.68
N LEU A 370 22.48 -8.14 -27.80
CA LEU A 370 22.23 -7.29 -28.95
C LEU A 370 22.53 -5.85 -28.57
N LYS A 371 23.39 -5.19 -29.34
CA LYS A 371 23.57 -3.74 -29.30
C LYS A 371 22.54 -3.05 -30.18
N ASN A 372 22.31 -1.79 -29.86
CA ASN A 372 21.50 -0.86 -30.64
C ASN A 372 20.03 -1.28 -30.75
N VAL A 373 19.46 -1.89 -29.71
CA VAL A 373 18.05 -2.31 -29.67
C VAL A 373 17.16 -1.10 -29.43
N ASN A 374 16.08 -0.98 -30.20
CA ASN A 374 15.13 0.12 -30.17
C ASN A 374 13.69 -0.38 -30.25
N ILE A 375 12.84 0.12 -29.37
CA ILE A 375 11.39 -0.12 -29.42
C ILE A 375 10.77 0.49 -30.70
N GLY A 376 9.73 -0.15 -31.23
CA GLY A 376 9.07 0.19 -32.49
C GLY A 376 9.79 -0.30 -33.76
N ARG A 377 11.11 -0.51 -33.70
CA ARG A 377 11.88 -1.14 -34.78
C ARG A 377 12.13 -2.62 -34.53
N ASP A 378 12.64 -2.98 -33.35
CA ASP A 378 13.10 -4.33 -33.04
C ASP A 378 12.08 -5.14 -32.23
N PHE A 379 11.25 -4.47 -31.44
CA PHE A 379 10.15 -5.06 -30.68
C PHE A 379 9.05 -4.01 -30.41
N GLU A 380 7.85 -4.48 -30.09
CA GLU A 380 6.71 -3.64 -29.69
C GLU A 380 6.37 -3.90 -28.21
N ALA A 381 5.80 -2.91 -27.54
CA ALA A 381 5.28 -3.06 -26.18
C ALA A 381 3.75 -3.12 -26.18
N ASP A 382 3.18 -3.99 -25.34
CA ASP A 382 1.74 -4.01 -25.11
C ASP A 382 1.29 -2.83 -24.25
N VAL A 383 2.12 -2.45 -23.26
CA VAL A 383 1.85 -1.35 -22.34
C VAL A 383 3.12 -0.55 -22.06
N ILE A 384 2.99 0.78 -22.14
CA ILE A 384 4.02 1.74 -21.74
C ILE A 384 3.52 2.48 -20.51
N ALA A 385 4.25 2.42 -19.40
CA ALA A 385 3.86 3.07 -18.15
C ALA A 385 5.08 3.38 -17.27
N ASP A 386 4.93 4.25 -16.27
CA ASP A 386 5.94 4.39 -15.22
C ASP A 386 5.91 3.14 -14.32
N ILE A 387 6.94 2.31 -14.45
CA ILE A 387 7.11 1.07 -13.65
C ILE A 387 8.40 1.09 -12.84
N THR A 388 9.02 2.26 -12.66
CA THR A 388 10.32 2.39 -11.99
C THR A 388 10.22 2.81 -10.53
N LEU A 389 11.18 2.35 -9.74
CA LEU A 389 11.34 2.67 -8.33
C LEU A 389 12.09 4.00 -8.17
N ALA A 390 11.55 4.92 -7.38
CA ALA A 390 12.24 6.15 -7.02
C ALA A 390 13.24 5.88 -5.88
N GLU A 391 14.43 6.47 -5.97
CA GLU A 391 15.52 6.31 -5.00
C GLU A 391 15.97 7.66 -4.42
N ASP A 392 16.81 7.59 -3.38
CA ASP A 392 17.39 8.76 -2.75
C ASP A 392 18.22 9.60 -3.74
N GLY A 393 18.08 10.91 -3.68
CA GLY A 393 18.81 11.85 -4.52
C GLY A 393 18.24 12.06 -5.93
N PHE A 394 17.19 11.33 -6.33
CA PHE A 394 16.51 11.55 -7.61
C PHE A 394 15.84 12.92 -7.68
N ALA A 395 15.61 13.41 -8.90
CA ALA A 395 15.02 14.72 -9.13
C ALA A 395 13.50 14.69 -8.85
N CYS A 396 13.03 15.66 -8.07
CA CYS A 396 11.65 15.82 -7.67
C CYS A 396 10.75 16.00 -8.91
N PRO A 397 9.62 15.27 -9.01
CA PRO A 397 8.72 15.37 -10.16
C PRO A 397 8.11 16.77 -10.32
N GLN A 398 8.03 17.57 -9.25
CA GLN A 398 7.40 18.88 -9.24
C GLN A 398 8.37 20.04 -9.50
N CYS A 399 9.57 20.01 -8.92
CA CYS A 399 10.50 21.15 -8.97
C CYS A 399 11.92 20.81 -9.45
N GLY A 400 12.24 19.53 -9.68
CA GLY A 400 13.57 19.08 -10.11
C GLY A 400 14.65 19.05 -9.02
N ALA A 401 14.38 19.57 -7.82
CA ALA A 401 15.30 19.48 -6.68
C ALA A 401 15.46 18.03 -6.18
N LYS A 402 16.47 17.74 -5.35
CA LYS A 402 16.70 16.37 -4.88
C LYS A 402 15.62 15.91 -3.91
N ILE A 403 15.15 14.68 -4.07
CA ILE A 403 14.31 13.99 -3.09
C ILE A 403 15.18 13.21 -2.12
N HIS A 404 14.74 13.12 -0.87
CA HIS A 404 15.39 12.35 0.18
C HIS A 404 14.48 11.24 0.68
N THR A 405 15.09 10.13 1.05
CA THR A 405 14.42 8.99 1.65
C THR A 405 14.25 9.18 3.15
N SER A 406 13.08 8.83 3.66
CA SER A 406 12.83 8.73 5.11
C SER A 406 12.05 7.45 5.40
N ARG A 407 12.19 6.94 6.63
CA ARG A 407 11.36 5.84 7.13
C ARG A 407 10.21 6.38 7.98
N GLY A 408 9.09 5.68 7.99
CA GLY A 408 7.92 6.07 8.77
C GLY A 408 6.97 4.94 9.12
N ILE A 409 6.19 5.14 10.18
CA ILE A 409 5.08 4.28 10.58
C ILE A 409 3.79 4.92 10.06
N GLU A 410 3.05 4.21 9.22
CA GLU A 410 1.69 4.60 8.83
C GLU A 410 0.75 4.52 10.05
N VAL A 411 0.37 5.66 10.63
CA VAL A 411 -0.54 5.71 11.78
C VAL A 411 -1.99 5.91 11.39
N GLY A 412 -2.29 6.32 10.16
CA GLY A 412 -3.64 6.38 9.62
C GLY A 412 -3.65 6.55 8.10
N ASN A 413 -4.80 6.34 7.48
CA ASN A 413 -4.95 6.40 6.02
C ASN A 413 -6.36 6.86 5.64
N ILE A 414 -6.48 7.57 4.53
CA ILE A 414 -7.75 8.11 4.03
C ILE A 414 -7.90 7.86 2.52
N PHE A 415 -9.06 7.38 2.10
CA PHE A 415 -9.33 6.92 0.74
C PHE A 415 -10.57 7.58 0.13
N LYS A 416 -10.47 7.99 -1.14
CA LYS A 416 -11.62 8.32 -2.00
C LYS A 416 -12.04 7.08 -2.77
N LEU A 417 -13.02 6.34 -2.24
CA LEU A 417 -13.50 5.08 -2.82
C LEU A 417 -14.39 5.30 -4.05
N GLY A 418 -15.05 6.46 -4.14
CA GLY A 418 -15.97 6.77 -5.23
C GLY A 418 -17.17 5.82 -5.22
N THR A 419 -17.54 5.29 -6.38
CA THR A 419 -18.68 4.36 -6.50
C THR A 419 -18.28 2.88 -6.44
N ARG A 420 -17.05 2.53 -6.01
CA ARG A 420 -16.55 1.14 -6.10
C ARG A 420 -17.52 0.18 -5.40
N TYR A 421 -17.71 0.37 -4.10
CA TYR A 421 -18.52 -0.52 -3.27
C TYR A 421 -20.02 -0.34 -3.50
N SER A 422 -20.47 0.87 -3.82
CA SER A 422 -21.88 1.13 -4.08
C SER A 422 -22.37 0.50 -5.38
N LYS A 423 -21.54 0.45 -6.43
CA LYS A 423 -21.86 -0.30 -7.66
C LYS A 423 -21.93 -1.81 -7.41
N ASP A 424 -20.96 -2.36 -6.69
CA ASP A 424 -20.89 -3.80 -6.40
C ASP A 424 -22.05 -4.31 -5.53
N THR A 425 -22.67 -3.41 -4.75
CA THR A 425 -23.76 -3.74 -3.81
C THR A 425 -25.12 -3.17 -4.20
N ASP A 426 -25.21 -2.50 -5.35
CA ASP A 426 -26.38 -1.76 -5.80
C ASP A 426 -26.92 -0.73 -4.79
N SER A 427 -25.99 -0.06 -4.09
CA SER A 427 -26.29 0.99 -3.13
C SER A 427 -26.63 2.30 -3.84
N THR A 428 -27.90 2.47 -4.18
CA THR A 428 -28.41 3.60 -4.97
C THR A 428 -29.36 4.52 -4.20
N PHE A 429 -29.55 5.74 -4.70
CA PHE A 429 -30.51 6.72 -4.21
C PHE A 429 -31.14 7.51 -5.37
N LEU A 430 -32.32 8.10 -5.14
CA LEU A 430 -32.93 9.04 -6.09
C LEU A 430 -32.38 10.45 -5.87
N ASP A 431 -31.85 11.06 -6.93
CA ASP A 431 -31.34 12.42 -6.93
C ASP A 431 -32.46 13.50 -6.99
N GLN A 432 -32.08 14.76 -7.18
CA GLN A 432 -33.03 15.89 -7.21
C GLN A 432 -33.97 15.83 -8.41
N ASP A 433 -33.53 15.23 -9.50
CA ASP A 433 -34.27 15.09 -10.76
C ASP A 433 -35.07 13.77 -10.80
N GLY A 434 -34.90 12.91 -9.79
CA GLY A 434 -35.56 11.62 -9.68
C GLY A 434 -34.82 10.50 -10.40
N GLU A 435 -33.56 10.72 -10.78
CA GLU A 435 -32.72 9.72 -11.41
C GLU A 435 -31.98 8.88 -10.36
N THR A 436 -31.77 7.60 -10.68
CA THR A 436 -31.07 6.67 -9.80
C THR A 436 -29.56 6.87 -9.91
N GLN A 437 -28.93 7.24 -8.79
CA GLN A 437 -27.49 7.42 -8.67
C GLN A 437 -26.88 6.47 -7.64
N TYR A 438 -25.59 6.13 -7.80
CA TYR A 438 -24.84 5.38 -6.79
C TYR A 438 -24.29 6.31 -5.72
N VAL A 439 -24.35 5.88 -4.45
CA VAL A 439 -23.75 6.63 -3.34
C VAL A 439 -22.23 6.73 -3.52
N ILE A 440 -21.68 7.92 -3.38
CA ILE A 440 -20.25 8.18 -3.42
C ILE A 440 -19.66 7.96 -2.04
N MET A 441 -18.60 7.17 -1.93
CA MET A 441 -18.05 6.72 -0.64
C MET A 441 -16.60 7.20 -0.41
N GLY A 442 -16.28 7.49 0.85
CA GLY A 442 -14.93 7.62 1.38
C GLY A 442 -14.72 6.68 2.56
N SER A 443 -13.48 6.23 2.80
CA SER A 443 -13.11 5.40 3.96
C SER A 443 -11.85 5.95 4.61
N TYR A 444 -11.80 5.95 5.94
CA TYR A 444 -10.76 6.64 6.70
C TYR A 444 -10.44 5.80 7.94
N GLY A 445 -9.18 5.41 8.17
CA GLY A 445 -8.76 4.50 9.23
C GLY A 445 -7.64 5.05 10.14
N ILE A 446 -7.73 4.81 11.46
CA ILE A 446 -6.62 5.04 12.42
C ILE A 446 -6.54 3.85 13.39
N GLY A 447 -5.37 3.23 13.54
CA GLY A 447 -5.13 2.15 14.51
C GLY A 447 -4.77 2.69 15.89
N SER A 448 -5.61 2.47 16.91
CA SER A 448 -5.37 3.02 18.26
C SER A 448 -4.16 2.39 18.95
N GLY A 449 -3.97 1.08 18.81
CA GLY A 449 -2.78 0.37 19.32
C GLY A 449 -1.49 0.82 18.65
N ARG A 450 -1.51 0.98 17.33
CA ARG A 450 -0.38 1.49 16.56
C ARG A 450 -0.03 2.94 16.94
N LEU A 451 -1.04 3.78 17.18
CA LEU A 451 -0.84 5.15 17.63
C LEU A 451 -0.23 5.21 19.04
N LEU A 452 -0.67 4.34 19.97
CA LEU A 452 -0.04 4.21 21.29
C LEU A 452 1.43 3.78 21.18
N ALA A 453 1.76 2.81 20.33
CA ALA A 453 3.15 2.41 20.13
C ALA A 453 3.99 3.52 19.48
N SER A 454 3.41 4.29 18.56
CA SER A 454 4.09 5.43 17.94
C SER A 454 4.38 6.52 18.96
N ALA A 455 3.44 6.83 19.85
CA ALA A 455 3.67 7.75 20.96
C ALA A 455 4.70 7.22 21.97
N ALA A 456 4.70 5.91 22.24
CA ALA A 456 5.73 5.29 23.07
C ALA A 456 7.13 5.35 22.42
N GLU A 457 7.21 5.28 21.08
CA GLU A 457 8.45 5.39 20.32
C GLU A 457 8.97 6.84 20.27
N GLU A 458 8.08 7.82 20.17
CA GLU A 458 8.44 9.26 20.23
C GLU A 458 8.84 9.69 21.65
N TYR A 459 8.09 9.25 22.65
CA TYR A 459 8.23 9.72 24.02
C TYR A 459 8.75 8.64 24.96
N ASN A 460 10.05 8.39 24.86
CA ASN A 460 10.78 7.56 25.81
C ASN A 460 12.20 8.06 26.06
N ASP A 461 12.79 7.60 27.14
CA ASP A 461 14.20 7.79 27.46
C ASP A 461 14.79 6.50 28.08
N GLU A 462 16.01 6.60 28.60
CA GLU A 462 16.70 5.52 29.30
C GLU A 462 15.97 5.01 30.56
N ASN A 463 15.05 5.80 31.13
CA ASN A 463 14.31 5.50 32.35
C ASN A 463 12.91 4.94 32.08
N GLY A 464 12.32 5.21 30.92
CA GLY A 464 11.07 4.59 30.47
C GLY A 464 10.21 5.45 29.55
N LEU A 465 8.90 5.25 29.64
CA LEU A 465 7.90 5.95 28.82
C LEU A 465 7.56 7.33 29.40
N ILE A 466 7.47 8.35 28.53
CA ILE A 466 7.13 9.74 28.87
C ILE A 466 5.88 10.17 28.07
N LEU A 467 4.82 9.37 28.12
CA LEU A 467 3.64 9.59 27.29
C LEU A 467 3.02 10.99 27.53
N PRO A 468 2.52 11.67 26.47
CA PRO A 468 1.80 12.93 26.59
C PRO A 468 0.65 12.85 27.59
N ILE A 469 0.41 13.92 28.35
CA ILE A 469 -0.64 13.97 29.39
C ILE A 469 -2.05 13.63 28.85
N THR A 470 -2.25 13.94 27.58
CA THR A 470 -3.48 13.70 26.82
C THR A 470 -3.77 12.23 26.59
N ILE A 471 -2.77 11.34 26.64
CA ILE A 471 -2.91 9.89 26.41
C ILE A 471 -2.48 9.04 27.59
#